data_AF-A0A351MNK9-F1
#
_entry.id   AF-A0A351MNK9-F1
#
_cell.length_a   1.000
_cell.length_b   1.000
_cell.length_c   1.000
_cell.angle_alpha   90.00
_cell.angle_beta   90.00
_cell.angle_gamma   90.00
#
_symmetry.space_group_name_H-M   'P 1'
#
loop_
_entity.id
_entity.type
_entity.pdbx_description
1 polymer ?
#
loop_
_entity_poly.entity_id
_entity_poly.type
_entity_poly.pdbx_seq_one_letter_code
_entity_poly.pdbx_strand_id
1 'polypeptide(L)' 'RRSEGWRRINFEVDAGGARLSIDGQLVRENPVLRTANRIMLGSPWDASTGWYDDLTVDLQPL' A
#
# COMPACT_ATOMS: atom_id res chain seq x y z
N ARG A 1 -3.54 -8.45 -14.75
CA ARG A 1 -4.98 -8.83 -14.92
C ARG A 1 -5.76 -7.98 -13.93
N ARG A 2 -6.76 -7.20 -14.38
CA ARG A 2 -7.66 -6.49 -13.47
C ARG A 2 -8.56 -7.54 -12.79
N SER A 3 -8.70 -7.49 -11.48
CA SER A 3 -9.63 -8.34 -10.73
C SER A 3 -10.92 -7.56 -10.51
N GLU A 4 -12.04 -8.24 -10.67
CA GLU A 4 -13.32 -7.78 -10.13
C GLU A 4 -13.39 -8.24 -8.66
N GLY A 5 -13.79 -7.36 -7.74
CA GLY A 5 -13.91 -7.65 -6.30
C GLY A 5 -12.88 -6.98 -5.38
N TRP A 6 -13.11 -7.08 -4.08
CA TRP A 6 -12.26 -6.53 -3.03
C TRP A 6 -10.88 -7.19 -3.00
N ARG A 7 -9.84 -6.38 -2.71
CA ARG A 7 -8.45 -6.82 -2.59
C ARG A 7 -7.85 -6.21 -1.34
N ARG A 8 -7.05 -6.97 -0.61
CA ARG A 8 -6.29 -6.42 0.53
C ARG A 8 -4.95 -5.93 0.03
N ILE A 9 -4.69 -4.63 0.19
CA ILE A 9 -3.42 -3.99 -0.17
C ILE A 9 -2.70 -3.64 1.12
N ASN A 10 -1.48 -4.17 1.28
CA ASN A 10 -0.60 -3.81 2.39
C ASN A 10 0.64 -3.13 1.83
N PHE A 11 0.97 -1.96 2.37
CA PHE A 11 2.21 -1.24 2.09
C PHE A 11 2.96 -1.05 3.40
N GLU A 12 4.10 -1.71 3.52
CA GLU A 12 4.95 -1.70 4.71
C GLU A 12 6.23 -0.93 4.40
N VAL A 13 6.70 -0.13 5.36
CA VAL A 13 7.99 0.57 5.27
C VAL A 13 8.70 0.44 6.60
N ASP A 14 9.91 -0.13 6.57
CA ASP A 14 10.76 -0.29 7.75
C ASP A 14 12.24 -0.01 7.40
N ALA A 15 13.14 -0.26 8.36
CA ALA A 15 14.57 -0.06 8.18
C ALA A 15 15.18 -0.92 7.04
N GLY A 16 14.53 -2.04 6.69
CA GLY A 16 14.90 -2.94 5.60
C GLY A 16 14.33 -2.53 4.23
N GLY A 17 13.46 -1.51 4.17
CA GLY A 17 12.90 -0.99 2.92
C GLY A 17 11.37 -1.02 2.90
N ALA A 18 10.81 -0.91 1.70
CA ALA A 18 9.37 -0.94 1.47
C ALA A 18 8.92 -2.22 0.78
N ARG A 19 7.75 -2.73 1.18
CA ARG A 19 7.11 -3.91 0.59
C ARG A 19 5.66 -3.61 0.23
N LEU A 20 5.25 -4.05 -0.96
CA LEU A 20 3.86 -4.03 -1.41
C LEU A 20 3.37 -5.46 -1.54
N SER A 21 2.30 -5.77 -0.81
CA SER A 21 1.62 -7.06 -0.88
C SER A 21 0.16 -6.87 -1.29
N ILE A 22 -0.33 -7.79 -2.13
CA ILE A 22 -1.75 -7.86 -2.52
C ILE A 22 -2.26 -9.24 -2.14
N ASP A 23 -3.33 -9.29 -1.35
CA ASP A 23 -3.90 -10.53 -0.80
C ASP A 23 -2.86 -11.40 -0.07
N GLY A 24 -1.95 -10.74 0.67
CA GLY A 24 -0.87 -11.40 1.41
C GLY A 24 0.31 -11.87 0.56
N GLN A 25 0.25 -11.78 -0.78
CA GLN A 25 1.36 -12.11 -1.65
C GLN A 25 2.24 -10.88 -1.90
N LEU A 26 3.55 -10.99 -1.68
CA LEU A 26 4.52 -9.95 -2.07
C LEU A 26 4.49 -9.74 -3.59
N VAL A 27 4.20 -8.51 -4.00
CA VAL A 27 4.16 -8.10 -5.41
C VAL A 27 5.38 -7.29 -5.79
N ARG A 28 5.89 -6.48 -4.85
CA ARG A 28 7.05 -5.62 -5.09
C ARG A 28 7.79 -5.29 -3.81
N GLU A 29 9.11 -5.11 -3.93
CA GLU A 29 9.98 -4.59 -2.89
C GLU A 29 10.81 -3.40 -3.40
N ASN A 30 11.22 -2.54 -2.47
CA ASN A 30 12.17 -1.46 -2.67
C ASN A 30 13.09 -1.35 -1.45
N PRO A 31 14.36 -1.77 -1.52
CA PRO A 31 15.27 -1.78 -0.37
C PRO A 31 15.80 -0.40 0.04
N VAL A 32 15.52 0.65 -0.76
CA VAL A 32 16.04 2.01 -0.54
C VAL A 32 15.03 2.88 0.19
N LEU A 33 13.73 2.68 -0.03
CA LEU A 33 12.68 3.48 0.59
C LEU A 33 12.45 3.03 2.03
N ARG A 34 12.91 3.83 3.01
CA ARG A 34 12.86 3.50 4.46
C ARG A 34 11.90 4.34 5.28
N THR A 35 11.29 5.34 4.68
CA THR A 35 10.36 6.26 5.36
C THR A 35 9.25 6.70 4.42
N ALA A 36 8.04 6.86 4.96
CA ALA A 36 6.94 7.54 4.29
C ALA A 36 6.45 8.69 5.18
N ASN A 37 6.25 9.86 4.59
CA ASN A 37 5.78 11.06 5.30
C ASN A 37 4.33 11.44 4.97
N ARG A 38 3.72 10.73 4.00
CA ARG A 38 2.34 10.95 3.58
C ARG A 38 1.76 9.66 3.04
N ILE A 39 0.54 9.35 3.47
CA ILE A 39 -0.29 8.28 2.93
C ILE A 39 -1.43 8.93 2.15
N MET A 40 -1.68 8.45 0.94
CA MET A 40 -2.77 8.93 0.09
C MET A 40 -3.46 7.74 -0.56
N LEU A 41 -4.78 7.74 -0.56
CA LEU A 41 -5.62 6.75 -1.22
C LEU A 41 -6.44 7.44 -2.30
N GLY A 42 -6.51 6.82 -3.48
CA GLY A 42 -7.16 7.39 -4.65
C GLY A 42 -6.19 7.60 -5.81
N SER A 43 -6.74 8.12 -6.91
CA SER A 43 -5.95 8.54 -8.07
C SER A 43 -5.90 10.06 -8.10
N PRO A 44 -4.72 10.68 -7.92
CA PRO A 44 -4.57 12.13 -8.08
C PRO A 44 -4.40 12.54 -9.56
N TRP A 45 -4.36 11.56 -10.47
CA TRP A 45 -3.98 11.75 -11.88
C TRP A 45 -5.17 11.69 -12.84
N ASP A 46 -6.30 11.12 -12.41
CA ASP A 46 -7.50 10.94 -13.23
C ASP A 46 -8.78 10.91 -12.38
N ALA A 47 -9.93 10.84 -13.05
CA ALA A 47 -11.25 10.76 -12.42
C ALA A 47 -11.71 9.31 -12.19
N SER A 48 -10.77 8.38 -11.92
CA SER A 48 -11.14 6.99 -11.66
C SER A 48 -11.90 6.85 -10.34
N THR A 49 -12.80 5.86 -10.29
CA THR A 49 -13.56 5.51 -9.08
C THR A 49 -12.99 4.24 -8.46
N GLY A 50 -12.76 4.27 -7.15
CA GLY A 50 -12.40 3.12 -6.34
C GLY A 50 -13.13 3.17 -5.00
N TRP A 51 -13.42 2.00 -4.43
CA TRP A 51 -14.01 1.85 -3.10
C TRP A 51 -12.94 1.33 -2.14
N TYR A 52 -12.96 1.85 -0.92
CA TYR A 52 -12.00 1.52 0.13
C TYR A 52 -12.77 1.15 1.40
N ASP A 53 -12.34 0.09 2.06
CA ASP A 53 -12.90 -0.36 3.33
C ASP A 53 -11.79 -0.95 4.20
N ASP A 54 -12.02 -1.05 5.51
CA ASP A 54 -11.08 -1.57 6.51
C ASP A 54 -9.69 -0.88 6.53
N LEU A 55 -9.65 0.45 6.39
CA LEU A 55 -8.40 1.21 6.42
C LEU A 55 -7.75 1.19 7.81
N THR A 56 -6.53 0.66 7.88
CA THR A 56 -5.68 0.70 9.08
C THR A 56 -4.33 1.34 8.74
N VAL A 57 -3.81 2.14 9.66
CA VAL A 57 -2.44 2.69 9.60
C VAL A 57 -1.78 2.42 10.94
N ASP A 58 -0.79 1.52 10.94
CA ASP A 58 -0.04 1.17 12.13
C ASP A 58 1.34 1.83 12.08
N LEU A 59 1.60 2.69 13.06
CA LEU A 59 2.91 3.30 13.27
C LEU A 59 3.63 2.48 14.34
N GLN A 60 4.62 1.69 13.93
CA GLN A 60 5.49 1.02 14.87
C GLN A 60 6.60 1.99 15.32
N PRO A 61 6.87 2.11 16.63
CA PRO A 61 8.08 2.79 17.09
C PRO A 61 9.30 2.11 16.46
N LEU A 62 10.21 2.91 15.93
CA LEU A 62 11.52 2.45 15.44
C LEU A 62 12.41 1.97 16.59
#